data_AF-T1A2H2-F1
#
_entry.id   AF-T1A2H2-F1
#
_cell.length_a   1.000
_cell.length_b   1.000
_cell.length_c   1.000
_cell.angle_alpha   90.00
_cell.angle_beta   90.00
_cell.angle_gamma   90.00
#
_symmetry.space_group_name_H-M   'P 1'
#
loop_
_entity.id
_entity.type
_entity.pdbx_description
1 polymer ?
#
loop_
_entity_poly.entity_id
_entity_poly.type
_entity_poly.pdbx_seq_one_letter_code
_entity_poly.pdbx_strand_id
1 'polypeptide(L)' 'NGPEGLAKLVETVLNQILEAQMTEHLGAGPHERTAERQGYRHGVRPRTLYTRVGPVTLQVPQTRDG' A
#
# COMPACT_ATOMS: atom_id res chain seq x y z
N ASN A 1 25.23 -10.42 0.44
CA ASN A 1 24.04 -10.42 -0.43
C ASN A 1 22.73 -10.85 0.26
N GLY A 2 22.67 -11.08 1.58
CA GLY A 2 21.45 -11.55 2.27
C GLY A 2 20.42 -10.48 2.71
N PRO A 3 20.83 -9.32 3.26
CA PRO A 3 19.89 -8.32 3.81
C PRO A 3 19.03 -7.63 2.74
N GLU A 4 19.61 -7.36 1.58
CA GLU A 4 18.97 -6.60 0.50
C GLU A 4 17.80 -7.35 -0.16
N GLY A 5 17.93 -8.67 -0.30
CA GLY A 5 16.84 -9.52 -0.79
C GLY A 5 15.65 -9.56 0.18
N LEU A 6 15.92 -9.59 1.48
CA LEU A 6 14.88 -9.56 2.51
C LEU A 6 14.19 -8.19 2.57
N ALA A 7 14.93 -7.09 2.46
CA ALA A 7 14.35 -5.75 2.38
C ALA A 7 13.37 -5.62 1.21
N LYS A 8 13.74 -6.12 0.02
CA LYS A 8 12.88 -6.11 -1.16
C LYS A 8 11.62 -6.98 -1.01
N LEU A 9 11.75 -8.14 -0.37
CA LEU A 9 10.60 -8.99 -0.06
C LEU A 9 9.64 -8.29 0.90
N VAL A 10 10.17 -7.71 1.98
CA VAL A 10 9.38 -6.94 2.96
C VAL A 10 8.70 -5.76 2.29
N GLU A 11 9.40 -5.01 1.44
CA GLU A 11 8.83 -3.91 0.66
C GLU A 11 7.66 -4.37 -0.21
N THR A 12 7.82 -5.47 -0.94
CA THR A 12 6.78 -6.01 -1.81
C THR A 12 5.54 -6.41 -1.01
N VAL A 13 5.75 -7.17 0.08
CA VAL A 13 4.67 -7.67 0.93
C VAL A 13 3.92 -6.51 1.61
N LEU A 14 4.64 -5.53 2.16
CA LEU A 14 4.00 -4.39 2.81
C LEU A 14 3.18 -3.54 1.83
N ASN A 15 3.68 -3.32 0.61
CA ASN A 15 2.93 -2.60 -0.42
C ASN A 15 1.67 -3.37 -0.86
N GLN A 16 1.73 -4.69 -0.96
CA GLN A 16 0.55 -5.52 -1.23
C GLN A 16 -0.50 -5.44 -0.11
N ILE A 17 -0.05 -5.45 1.15
CA ILE A 17 -0.94 -5.30 2.30
C ILE A 17 -1.63 -3.93 2.28
N LEU A 18 -0.90 -2.84 1.98
CA LEU A 18 -1.49 -1.50 1.89
C LEU A 18 -2.57 -1.42 0.81
N GLU A 19 -2.35 -2.03 -0.37
CA GLU A 19 -3.36 -2.08 -1.44
C GLU A 19 -4.59 -2.91 -1.05
N ALA A 20 -4.38 -4.03 -0.37
CA ALA A 20 -5.47 -4.86 0.14
C ALA A 20 -6.30 -4.11 1.18
N GLN A 21 -5.64 -3.46 2.14
CA GLN A 21 -6.29 -2.62 3.15
C GLN A 21 -7.06 -1.46 2.53
N MET A 22 -6.52 -0.82 1.49
CA MET A 22 -7.22 0.25 0.77
C MET A 22 -8.47 -0.27 0.06
N THR A 23 -8.40 -1.48 -0.51
CA THR A 23 -9.53 -2.12 -1.17
C THR A 23 -10.64 -2.46 -0.18
N GLU A 24 -10.27 -3.03 0.98
CA GLU A 24 -11.17 -3.31 2.09
C GLU A 24 -11.81 -2.03 2.64
N HIS A 25 -10.99 -1.01 2.90
CA HIS A 25 -11.44 0.29 3.42
C HIS A 25 -12.44 0.98 2.49
N LEU A 26 -12.19 0.95 1.17
CA LEU A 26 -13.10 1.54 0.20
C LEU A 26 -14.31 0.65 -0.14
N GLY A 27 -14.32 -0.61 0.29
CA GLY A 27 -15.30 -1.61 -0.16
C GLY A 27 -15.28 -1.84 -1.67
N ALA A 28 -14.18 -1.53 -2.35
CA ALA A 28 -14.09 -1.57 -3.81
C ALA A 28 -12.64 -1.68 -4.33
N GLY A 29 -12.43 -2.64 -5.22
CA GLY A 29 -11.21 -2.78 -6.01
C GLY A 29 -10.98 -1.64 -7.00
N PRO A 30 -9.80 -1.59 -7.63
CA PRO A 30 -9.51 -0.64 -8.69
C PRO A 30 -10.52 -0.76 -9.84
N HIS A 31 -11.16 0.36 -10.21
CA HIS A 31 -12.15 0.44 -11.30
C HIS A 31 -13.42 -0.40 -11.10
N GLU A 32 -13.57 -1.08 -9.97
CA GLU A 32 -14.74 -1.90 -9.68
C GLU A 32 -15.99 -1.03 -9.53
N ARG A 33 -17.16 -1.54 -9.93
CA ARG A 33 -18.44 -0.88 -9.69
C ARG A 33 -19.21 -1.70 -8.66
N THR A 34 -19.41 -1.13 -7.49
CA THR A 34 -20.14 -1.73 -6.39
C THR A 34 -20.94 -0.65 -5.66
N ALA A 35 -22.11 -1.03 -5.15
CA ALA A 35 -22.94 -0.16 -4.31
C ALA A 35 -22.31 0.05 -2.92
N GLU A 36 -21.39 -0.81 -2.50
CA GLU A 36 -20.72 -0.77 -1.20
C GLU A 36 -19.54 0.22 -1.14
N ARG A 37 -19.20 0.87 -2.27
CA ARG A 37 -18.05 1.78 -2.35
C ARG A 37 -18.21 2.96 -1.39
N GLN A 38 -17.22 3.16 -0.52
CA GLN A 38 -17.23 4.22 0.49
C GLN A 38 -16.38 5.45 0.13
N GLY A 39 -15.67 5.44 -1.00
CA GLY A 39 -14.84 6.57 -1.43
C GLY A 39 -14.02 6.27 -2.67
N TYR A 40 -13.08 7.16 -2.98
CA TYR A 40 -12.20 7.03 -4.15
C TYR A 40 -10.73 7.17 -3.78
N ARG A 41 -9.89 6.38 -4.45
CA ARG A 41 -8.42 6.50 -4.39
C ARG A 41 -7.98 7.83 -4.99
N HIS A 42 -6.97 8.45 -4.40
CA HIS A 42 -6.42 9.75 -4.79
C HIS A 42 -4.88 9.70 -4.80
N GLY A 43 -4.34 8.81 -5.62
CA GLY A 43 -2.90 8.64 -5.80
C GLY A 43 -2.21 7.89 -4.65
N VAL A 44 -0.88 7.99 -4.63
CA VAL A 44 -0.01 7.34 -3.66
C VAL A 44 1.04 8.33 -3.15
N ARG A 45 1.41 8.20 -1.87
CA ARG A 45 2.48 8.98 -1.25
C ARG A 45 3.63 8.05 -0.85
N PRO A 46 4.86 8.26 -1.39
CA PRO A 46 6.01 7.46 -0.98
C PRO A 46 6.42 7.80 0.46
N ARG A 47 6.73 6.77 1.25
CA ARG A 47 7.26 6.89 2.61
C ARG A 47 8.32 5.83 2.88
N THR A 48 9.51 6.25 3.25
CA THR A 48 10.60 5.33 3.64
C THR A 48 10.53 5.01 5.13
N LEU A 49 10.58 3.72 5.46
CA LEU A 49 10.75 3.21 6.81
C LEU A 49 12.16 2.65 6.97
N TYR A 50 12.84 3.05 8.04
CA TYR A 50 14.13 2.48 8.41
C TYR A 50 13.90 1.26 9.29
N THR A 51 14.18 0.07 8.76
CA THR A 51 13.94 -1.21 9.44
C THR A 51 15.25 -1.96 9.67
N ARG A 52 15.21 -3.03 10.47
CA ARG A 52 16.40 -3.86 10.75
C ARG A 52 16.99 -4.54 9.51
N VAL A 53 16.19 -4.74 8.46
CA VAL A 53 16.63 -5.39 7.22
C VAL A 53 17.13 -4.37 6.18
N GLY A 54 17.06 -3.08 6.51
CA GLY A 54 17.37 -1.96 5.62
C GLY A 54 16.20 -0.99 5.46
N PRO A 55 16.39 0.08 4.67
CA PRO A 55 15.30 0.97 4.29
C PRO A 55 14.29 0.23 3.41
N VAL A 56 13.00 0.50 3.63
CA VAL A 56 11.88 -0.02 2.85
C VAL A 56 11.01 1.16 2.40
N THR A 57 10.67 1.22 1.11
CA THR A 57 9.83 2.29 0.55
C THR A 57 8.39 1.81 0.40
N LEU A 58 7.50 2.40 1.19
CA LEU A 58 6.06 2.19 1.09
C LEU A 58 5.44 3.16 0.09
N GLN A 59 4.53 2.67 -0.74
CA GLN A 59 3.65 3.45 -1.59
C GLN A 59 2.29 3.56 -0.88
N VAL A 60 2.15 4.55 0.00
CA VAL A 60 0.96 4.68 0.85
C VAL A 60 -0.23 5.17 0.00
N PRO A 61 -1.29 4.36 -0.18
CA PRO A 61 -2.47 4.80 -0.92
C PRO A 61 -3.18 5.94 -0.18
N GLN A 62 -3.75 6.89 -0.92
CA GLN A 62 -4.50 8.00 -0.34
C GLN A 62 -5.96 7.93 -0.79
N THR A 63 -6.89 8.31 0.08
CA THR A 63 -8.30 8.53 -0.26
C THR A 63 -8.49 10.00 -0.61
N ARG A 64 -9.63 10.33 -1.24
CA ARG A 64 -9.99 11.72 -1.51
C ARG A 64 -10.46 12.49 -0.26
N ASP A 65 -10.89 11.75 0.76
CA ASP A 65 -11.53 12.31 1.94
C ASP A 65 -10.53 12.57 3.09
N GLY A 66 -9.25 12.20 2.90
CA GLY A 66 -8.14 12.50 3.81
C GLY A 66 -7.57 11.27 4.51
#